data_AF-A0AAQ2JGA4-F1
#
_entry.id   AF-A0AAQ2JGA4-F1
#
_cell.length_a   1.000
_cell.length_b   1.000
_cell.length_c   1.000
_cell.angle_alpha   90.00
_cell.angle_beta   90.00
_cell.angle_gamma   90.00
#
_symmetry.space_group_name_H-M   'P 1'
#
loop_
_entity.id
_entity.type
_entity.pdbx_description
1 polymer ?
#
loop_
_entity_poly.entity_id
_entity_poly.type
_entity_poly.pdbx_seq_one_letter_code
_entity_poly.pdbx_strand_id
1 'polypeptide(L)'
;MMEAALSKALEYLKTAGWQTTTIAIATALFLYLSKTGVLPALDPLPTLVAWVILFLSVALTVAVIGASAQGGIEGLWKIFLRRRARLKAEKSFRDYEPFLSEKERQILGYLLKHKLKTFTADHDGGYAGTLIARGIILYIGVPGQSFDLDKCPLAVSDPVWAVMEQMPEKFPHNPILKGRVEVKPWRVPWELR
;
A
#
# COMPACT_ATOMS: atom_id res chain seq x y z
N MET A 1 8.44 31.43 -24.05
CA MET A 1 9.88 31.64 -23.76
C MET A 1 10.21 31.51 -22.27
N MET A 2 9.43 32.09 -21.36
CA MET A 2 9.68 32.00 -19.91
C MET A 2 9.62 30.57 -19.35
N GLU A 3 8.68 29.74 -19.81
CA GLU A 3 8.56 28.33 -19.38
C GLU A 3 9.75 27.45 -19.80
N ALA A 4 10.32 27.70 -20.98
CA ALA A 4 11.49 26.96 -21.48
C ALA A 4 12.79 27.36 -20.75
N ALA A 5 12.90 28.62 -20.32
CA ALA A 5 13.99 29.07 -19.47
C ALA A 5 13.86 28.48 -18.05
N LEU A 6 12.63 28.42 -17.53
CA LEU A 6 12.34 27.80 -16.23
C LEU A 6 12.63 26.29 -16.24
N SER A 7 12.23 25.57 -17.29
CA SER A 7 12.49 24.12 -17.39
C SER A 7 13.98 23.80 -17.50
N LYS A 8 14.73 24.56 -18.31
CA LYS A 8 16.19 24.41 -18.40
C LYS A 8 16.89 24.75 -17.08
N ALA A 9 16.48 25.82 -16.40
CA ALA A 9 17.01 26.17 -15.09
C ALA A 9 16.74 25.05 -14.05
N LEU A 10 15.57 24.42 -14.12
CA LEU A 10 15.18 23.30 -13.25
C LEU A 10 16.00 22.03 -13.55
N GLU A 11 16.32 21.76 -14.82
CA GLU A 11 17.23 20.67 -15.20
C GLU A 11 18.65 20.92 -14.70
N TYR A 12 19.20 22.13 -14.87
CA TYR A 12 20.50 22.50 -14.33
C TYR A 12 20.54 22.35 -12.80
N LEU A 13 19.47 22.75 -12.11
CA LEU A 13 19.32 22.57 -10.66
C LEU A 13 19.24 21.10 -10.24
N LYS A 14 18.59 20.24 -11.03
CA LYS A 14 18.51 18.79 -10.77
C LYS A 14 19.88 18.12 -10.88
N THR A 15 20.67 18.47 -11.91
CA THR A 15 22.05 17.96 -12.06
C THR A 15 23.02 18.58 -11.06
N ALA A 16 22.76 19.81 -10.62
CA ALA A 16 23.60 20.53 -9.66
C ALA A 16 23.24 20.25 -8.20
N GLY A 17 22.18 19.50 -7.89
CA GLY A 17 21.69 19.30 -6.53
C GLY A 17 22.78 18.83 -5.56
N TRP A 18 23.54 17.80 -5.95
CA TRP A 18 24.68 17.32 -5.15
C TRP A 18 25.82 18.36 -5.06
N GLN A 19 26.08 19.07 -6.16
CA GLN A 19 27.10 20.12 -6.20
C GLN A 19 26.75 21.29 -5.27
N THR A 20 25.49 21.75 -5.27
CA THR A 20 25.01 22.82 -4.39
C THR A 20 25.06 22.42 -2.91
N THR A 21 24.80 21.15 -2.59
CA THR A 21 24.95 20.65 -1.22
C THR A 21 26.41 20.59 -0.81
N THR A 22 27.32 20.14 -1.68
CA THR A 22 28.76 20.16 -1.37
C THR A 22 29.31 21.58 -1.23
N ILE A 23 28.83 22.53 -2.04
CA ILE A 23 29.20 23.95 -1.92
C ILE A 23 28.68 24.51 -0.59
N ALA A 24 27.42 24.26 -0.23
CA ALA A 24 26.87 24.69 1.06
C ALA A 24 27.68 24.16 2.24
N ILE A 25 28.05 22.87 2.22
CA ILE A 25 28.88 22.24 3.26
C ILE A 25 30.28 22.86 3.29
N ALA A 26 30.92 23.04 2.14
CA ALA A 26 32.25 23.63 2.05
C ALA A 26 32.27 25.09 2.53
N THR A 27 31.28 25.90 2.15
CA THR A 27 31.15 27.29 2.61
C THR A 27 30.83 27.37 4.11
N ALA A 28 30.00 26.48 4.63
CA ALA A 28 29.72 26.38 6.08
C ALA A 28 30.99 26.03 6.87
N LEU A 29 31.75 25.03 6.38
CA LEU A 29 33.00 24.60 6.98
C LEU A 29 34.05 25.71 6.95
N PHE A 30 34.16 26.44 5.83
CA PHE A 30 35.09 27.56 5.67
C PHE A 30 34.78 28.70 6.64
N LEU A 31 33.50 29.08 6.78
CA LEU A 31 33.06 30.08 7.77
C LEU A 31 33.33 29.61 9.21
N TYR A 32 33.09 28.33 9.50
CA TYR A 32 33.37 27.75 10.81
C TYR A 32 34.87 27.79 11.16
N LEU A 33 35.74 27.38 10.22
CA LEU A 33 37.19 27.36 10.40
C LEU A 33 37.81 28.77 10.49
N SER A 34 37.23 29.75 9.80
CA SER A 34 37.63 31.15 9.95
C SER A 34 37.22 31.70 11.32
N LYS A 35 36.02 31.34 11.82
CA LYS A 35 35.56 31.76 13.15
C LYS A 35 36.37 31.15 14.30
N THR A 36 36.86 29.92 14.15
CA THR A 36 37.71 29.25 15.16
C THR A 36 39.17 29.72 15.13
N GLY A 37 39.55 30.63 14.22
CA GLY A 37 40.90 31.17 14.11
C GLY A 37 41.91 30.19 13.50
N VAL A 38 41.44 29.07 12.94
CA VAL A 38 42.29 28.11 12.21
C VAL A 38 42.70 28.67 10.85
N LEU A 39 41.83 29.50 10.25
CA LEU A 39 42.10 30.26 9.03
C LEU A 39 42.25 31.76 9.35
N PRO A 40 42.98 32.54 8.53
CA PRO A 40 43.11 33.98 8.71
C PRO A 40 41.73 34.65 8.72
N ALA A 41 41.61 35.70 9.56
CA ALA A 41 40.38 36.46 9.67
C ALA A 41 40.03 37.09 8.32
N LEU A 42 38.82 36.85 7.85
CA LEU A 42 38.32 37.39 6.59
C LEU A 42 37.89 38.85 6.78
N ASP A 43 38.16 39.66 5.76
CA ASP A 43 37.63 41.01 5.69
C ASP A 43 36.08 41.01 5.70
N PRO A 44 35.44 42.15 6.05
CA PRO A 44 33.99 42.24 6.16
C PRO A 44 33.25 41.90 4.85
N LEU A 45 33.83 42.31 3.71
CA LEU A 45 33.28 42.06 2.38
C LEU A 45 33.27 40.57 1.99
N PRO A 46 34.40 39.82 2.01
CA PRO A 46 34.39 38.40 1.68
C PRO A 46 33.58 37.56 2.67
N THR A 47 33.48 37.99 3.93
CA THR A 47 32.59 37.35 4.92
C THR A 47 31.12 37.47 4.50
N LEU A 48 30.68 38.64 4.05
CA LEU A 48 29.31 38.86 3.57
C LEU A 48 29.02 38.02 2.33
N VAL A 49 29.96 37.96 1.37
CA VAL A 49 29.83 37.14 0.17
C VAL A 49 29.69 35.65 0.51
N ALA A 50 30.48 35.13 1.45
CA ALA A 50 30.39 33.75 1.90
C ALA A 50 29.02 33.44 2.54
N TRP A 51 28.46 34.36 3.33
CA TRP A 51 27.12 34.21 3.88
C TRP A 51 26.02 34.21 2.81
N VAL A 52 26.13 35.06 1.79
CA VAL A 52 25.18 35.09 0.66
C VAL A 52 25.23 33.79 -0.12
N ILE A 53 26.44 33.28 -0.43
CA ILE A 53 26.63 32.01 -1.13
C ILE A 53 26.06 30.84 -0.31
N LEU A 54 26.33 30.81 1.00
CA LEU A 54 25.77 29.80 1.90
C LEU A 54 24.24 29.82 1.87
N PHE A 55 23.63 30.99 2.03
CA PHE A 55 22.19 31.14 2.08
C PHE A 55 21.50 30.69 0.78
N LEU A 56 22.03 31.11 -0.37
CA LEU A 56 21.57 30.67 -1.69
C LEU A 56 21.71 29.15 -1.86
N SER A 57 22.84 28.58 -1.47
CA SER A 57 23.11 27.15 -1.63
C SER A 57 22.22 26.28 -0.73
N VAL A 58 21.94 26.74 0.50
CA VAL A 58 21.01 26.07 1.43
C VAL A 58 19.57 26.16 0.92
N ALA A 59 19.12 27.33 0.46
CA ALA A 59 17.78 27.50 -0.09
C ALA A 59 17.53 26.58 -1.31
N LEU A 60 18.51 26.48 -2.20
CA LEU A 60 18.45 25.56 -3.36
C LEU A 60 18.46 24.09 -2.93
N THR A 61 19.27 23.73 -1.94
CA THR A 61 19.31 22.35 -1.40
C THR A 61 17.95 21.96 -0.80
N VAL A 62 17.32 22.86 -0.03
CA VAL A 62 15.98 22.63 0.53
C VAL A 62 14.93 22.48 -0.57
N ALA A 63 14.99 23.27 -1.64
CA ALA A 63 14.06 23.17 -2.77
C ALA A 63 14.18 21.82 -3.51
N VAL A 64 15.41 21.35 -3.75
CA VAL A 64 15.66 20.06 -4.44
C VAL A 64 15.26 18.86 -3.58
N ILE A 65 15.59 18.90 -2.28
CA ILE A 65 15.20 17.85 -1.33
C ILE A 65 13.68 17.84 -1.13
N GLY A 66 13.04 19.01 -1.05
CA GLY A 66 11.59 19.11 -0.91
C GLY A 66 10.82 18.44 -2.05
N ALA A 67 11.24 18.67 -3.29
CA ALA A 67 10.62 18.06 -4.47
C ALA A 67 10.88 16.55 -4.56
N SER A 68 12.06 16.08 -4.13
CA SER A 68 12.44 14.66 -4.18
C SER A 68 11.83 13.85 -3.02
N ALA A 69 11.65 14.49 -1.86
CA ALA A 69 11.05 13.89 -0.68
C ALA A 69 9.55 13.61 -0.88
N GLN A 70 8.83 14.46 -1.60
CA GLN A 70 7.39 14.27 -1.84
C GLN A 70 7.07 12.93 -2.54
N GLY A 71 7.81 12.58 -3.60
CA GLY A 71 7.59 11.31 -4.31
C GLY A 71 7.93 10.07 -3.48
N GLY A 72 9.01 10.12 -2.70
CA GLY A 72 9.42 9.02 -1.81
C GLY A 72 8.48 8.83 -0.62
N ILE A 73 8.03 9.94 -0.01
CA ILE A 73 7.11 9.94 1.13
C ILE A 73 5.75 9.39 0.71
N GLU A 74 5.21 9.75 -0.45
CA GLU A 74 3.94 9.20 -0.92
C GLU A 74 3.99 7.69 -1.14
N GLY A 75 5.10 7.18 -1.70
CA GLY A 75 5.31 5.74 -1.88
C GLY A 75 5.35 4.99 -0.55
N LEU A 76 6.14 5.50 0.40
CA LEU A 76 6.23 4.94 1.75
C LEU A 76 4.90 5.04 2.49
N TRP A 77 4.17 6.14 2.34
CA TRP A 77 2.87 6.35 2.94
C TRP A 77 1.84 5.36 2.39
N LYS A 78 1.79 5.14 1.07
CA LYS A 78 0.94 4.12 0.45
C LYS A 78 1.26 2.73 0.97
N ILE A 79 2.54 2.38 1.12
CA ILE A 79 2.95 1.08 1.69
C ILE A 79 2.49 0.97 3.15
N PHE A 80 2.69 2.01 3.95
CA PHE A 80 2.28 2.05 5.33
C PHE A 80 0.76 1.91 5.48
N LEU A 81 -0.02 2.65 4.69
CA LEU A 81 -1.48 2.56 4.65
C LEU A 81 -1.95 1.15 4.27
N ARG A 82 -1.32 0.52 3.26
CA ARG A 82 -1.64 -0.85 2.86
C ARG A 82 -1.35 -1.85 3.98
N ARG A 83 -0.21 -1.73 4.66
CA ARG A 83 0.12 -2.57 5.82
C ARG A 83 -0.88 -2.40 6.94
N ARG A 84 -1.25 -1.16 7.26
CA ARG A 84 -2.25 -0.86 8.30
C ARG A 84 -3.63 -1.41 7.94
N ALA A 85 -4.05 -1.28 6.68
CA ALA A 85 -5.31 -1.84 6.18
C ALA A 85 -5.32 -3.37 6.30
N ARG A 86 -4.22 -4.03 5.92
CA ARG A 86 -4.05 -5.48 6.08
C ARG A 86 -4.18 -5.91 7.53
N LEU A 87 -3.44 -5.29 8.45
CA LEU A 87 -3.50 -5.62 9.87
C LEU A 87 -4.89 -5.40 10.46
N LYS A 88 -5.58 -4.33 10.05
CA LYS A 88 -6.96 -4.07 10.46
C LYS A 88 -7.92 -5.16 9.96
N ALA A 89 -7.76 -5.61 8.71
CA ALA A 89 -8.57 -6.70 8.15
C ALA A 89 -8.31 -8.04 8.87
N GLU A 90 -7.04 -8.38 9.12
CA GLU A 90 -6.67 -9.59 9.88
C GLU A 90 -7.29 -9.56 11.28
N LYS A 91 -7.14 -8.43 11.99
CA LYS A 91 -7.71 -8.27 13.33
C LYS A 91 -9.23 -8.36 13.31
N SER A 92 -9.88 -7.64 12.39
CA SER A 92 -11.34 -7.66 12.25
C SER A 92 -11.88 -9.07 11.99
N PHE A 93 -11.17 -9.89 11.21
CA PHE A 93 -11.56 -11.27 10.98
C PHE A 93 -11.34 -12.15 12.21
N ARG A 94 -10.22 -12.00 12.93
CA ARG A 94 -10.00 -12.73 14.19
C ARG A 94 -11.04 -12.42 15.25
N ASP A 95 -11.44 -11.15 15.36
CA ASP A 95 -12.47 -10.71 16.29
C ASP A 95 -13.85 -11.28 15.90
N TYR A 96 -14.10 -11.47 14.59
CA TYR A 96 -15.35 -12.03 14.08
C TYR A 96 -15.40 -13.56 14.04
N GLU A 97 -14.26 -14.24 13.93
CA GLU A 97 -14.16 -15.69 13.79
C GLU A 97 -15.03 -16.49 14.79
N PRO A 98 -15.05 -16.15 16.09
CA PRO A 98 -15.90 -16.85 17.07
C PRO A 98 -17.40 -16.78 16.73
N PHE A 99 -17.82 -15.71 16.04
CA PHE A 99 -19.20 -15.43 15.68
C PHE A 99 -19.58 -15.90 14.27
N LEU A 100 -18.66 -16.58 13.55
CA LEU A 100 -18.98 -17.19 12.27
C LEU A 100 -20.10 -18.22 12.44
N SER A 101 -21.15 -18.07 11.65
CA SER A 101 -22.22 -19.06 11.56
C SER A 101 -21.69 -20.39 11.01
N GLU A 102 -22.42 -21.47 11.27
CA GLU A 102 -22.04 -22.80 10.78
C GLU A 102 -21.87 -22.85 9.26
N LYS A 103 -22.75 -22.17 8.51
CA LYS A 103 -22.67 -22.07 7.04
C LYS A 103 -21.43 -21.30 6.57
N GLU A 104 -21.11 -20.19 7.23
CA GLU A 104 -19.89 -19.43 6.92
C GLU A 104 -18.63 -20.26 7.19
N ARG A 105 -18.59 -20.96 8.33
CA ARG A 105 -17.47 -21.87 8.66
C ARG A 105 -17.35 -22.99 7.64
N GLN A 106 -18.47 -23.56 7.20
CA GLN A 106 -18.48 -24.60 6.17
C GLN A 106 -17.95 -24.10 4.82
N ILE A 107 -18.35 -22.90 4.40
CA ILE A 107 -17.85 -22.26 3.17
C ILE A 107 -16.33 -22.06 3.28
N LEU A 108 -15.87 -21.43 4.35
CA LEU A 108 -14.44 -21.16 4.54
C LEU A 108 -13.63 -22.46 4.69
N GLY A 109 -14.16 -23.47 5.38
CA GLY A 109 -13.54 -24.78 5.53
C GLY A 109 -13.42 -25.54 4.20
N TYR A 110 -14.46 -25.50 3.35
CA TYR A 110 -14.39 -26.01 1.98
C TYR A 110 -13.28 -25.31 1.18
N LEU A 111 -13.28 -23.97 1.17
CA LEU A 111 -12.29 -23.21 0.41
C LEU A 111 -10.87 -23.50 0.88
N LEU A 112 -10.64 -23.56 2.20
CA LEU A 112 -9.35 -23.87 2.80
C LEU A 112 -8.89 -25.31 2.46
N LYS A 113 -9.79 -26.30 2.60
CA LYS A 113 -9.49 -27.71 2.33
C LYS A 113 -9.03 -27.93 0.88
N HIS A 114 -9.67 -27.25 -0.07
CA HIS A 114 -9.34 -27.34 -1.50
C HIS A 114 -8.31 -26.31 -1.96
N LYS A 115 -7.78 -25.47 -1.06
CA LYS A 115 -6.87 -24.36 -1.37
C LYS A 115 -7.40 -23.42 -2.46
N LEU A 116 -8.72 -23.22 -2.49
CA LEU A 116 -9.40 -22.37 -3.46
C LEU A 116 -9.54 -20.96 -2.89
N LYS A 117 -8.64 -20.06 -3.30
CA LYS A 117 -8.78 -18.63 -2.98
C LYS A 117 -9.87 -17.96 -3.81
N THR A 118 -10.10 -18.45 -5.02
CA THR A 118 -11.06 -17.90 -5.97
C THR A 118 -12.13 -18.93 -6.30
N PHE A 119 -13.35 -18.47 -6.48
CA PHE A 119 -14.49 -19.31 -6.83
C PHE A 119 -15.59 -18.49 -7.51
N THR A 120 -16.62 -19.16 -8.00
CA THR A 120 -17.78 -18.51 -8.64
C THR A 120 -19.03 -18.72 -7.80
N ALA A 121 -19.84 -17.68 -7.63
CA ALA A 121 -21.16 -17.74 -7.04
C ALA A 121 -22.18 -16.98 -7.90
N ASP A 122 -23.44 -17.00 -7.49
CA ASP A 122 -24.48 -16.13 -8.04
C ASP A 122 -24.24 -14.68 -7.58
N HIS A 123 -24.90 -13.70 -8.21
CA HIS A 123 -24.71 -12.27 -7.96
C HIS A 123 -25.11 -11.81 -6.54
N ASP A 124 -25.93 -12.59 -5.84
CA ASP A 124 -26.27 -12.38 -4.42
C ASP A 124 -25.23 -13.03 -3.48
N GLY A 125 -24.32 -13.84 -4.03
CA GLY A 125 -23.36 -14.66 -3.30
C GLY A 125 -23.97 -15.91 -2.65
N GLY A 126 -25.28 -16.15 -2.80
CA GLY A 126 -26.01 -17.20 -2.11
C GLY A 126 -25.77 -17.18 -0.59
N TYR A 127 -25.38 -18.31 -0.01
CA TYR A 127 -25.06 -18.39 1.42
C TYR A 127 -23.78 -17.63 1.82
N ALA A 128 -22.98 -17.15 0.87
CA ALA A 128 -21.81 -16.32 1.14
C ALA A 128 -22.14 -14.82 1.28
N GLY A 129 -23.41 -14.40 1.14
CA GLY A 129 -23.80 -12.99 1.18
C GLY A 129 -23.32 -12.23 2.43
N THR A 130 -23.35 -12.87 3.61
CA THR A 130 -22.83 -12.25 4.85
C THR A 130 -21.31 -12.09 4.85
N LEU A 131 -20.57 -13.05 4.28
CA LEU A 131 -19.12 -12.97 4.12
C LEU A 131 -18.73 -11.87 3.14
N ILE A 132 -19.53 -11.66 2.09
CA ILE A 132 -19.36 -10.57 1.12
C ILE A 132 -19.63 -9.24 1.79
N ALA A 133 -20.75 -9.09 2.51
CA ALA A 133 -21.11 -7.86 3.22
C ALA A 133 -20.06 -7.42 4.25
N ARG A 134 -19.33 -8.39 4.84
CA ARG A 134 -18.25 -8.13 5.80
C ARG A 134 -16.88 -7.91 5.15
N GLY A 135 -16.76 -8.04 3.83
CA GLY A 135 -15.49 -7.89 3.11
C GLY A 135 -14.50 -9.05 3.35
N ILE A 136 -14.98 -10.19 3.85
CA ILE A 136 -14.19 -11.42 3.96
C ILE A 136 -14.02 -12.06 2.58
N ILE A 137 -15.09 -12.03 1.79
CA ILE A 137 -15.10 -12.43 0.39
C ILE A 137 -15.35 -11.19 -0.45
N LEU A 138 -14.62 -11.06 -1.55
CA LEU A 138 -14.59 -9.88 -2.41
C LEU A 138 -14.93 -10.29 -3.85
N TYR A 139 -15.64 -9.42 -4.57
CA TYR A 139 -15.76 -9.53 -6.02
C TYR A 139 -14.41 -9.22 -6.67
N ILE A 140 -13.96 -10.12 -7.54
CA ILE A 140 -12.70 -9.98 -8.29
C ILE A 140 -12.99 -9.84 -9.79
N GLY A 141 -13.62 -8.72 -10.15
CA GLY A 141 -13.81 -8.34 -11.55
C GLY A 141 -12.57 -7.64 -12.12
N VAL A 142 -12.18 -8.00 -13.34
CA VAL A 142 -11.15 -7.28 -14.11
C VAL A 142 -11.83 -6.29 -15.06
N PRO A 143 -11.32 -5.06 -15.25
CA PRO A 143 -11.86 -4.13 -16.24
C PRO A 143 -11.93 -4.77 -17.64
N GLY A 144 -13.10 -4.69 -18.29
CA GLY A 144 -13.34 -5.29 -19.61
C GLY A 144 -13.81 -6.75 -19.59
N GLN A 145 -13.92 -7.39 -18.43
CA GLN A 145 -14.47 -8.74 -18.31
C GLN A 145 -16.00 -8.73 -18.45
N SER A 146 -16.55 -9.63 -19.26
CA SER A 146 -17.99 -9.87 -19.32
C SER A 146 -18.49 -10.42 -17.99
N PHE A 147 -19.51 -9.78 -17.41
CA PHE A 147 -20.07 -10.14 -16.11
C PHE A 147 -21.33 -11.00 -16.28
N ASP A 148 -21.25 -12.27 -15.86
CA ASP A 148 -22.38 -13.20 -15.82
C ASP A 148 -22.92 -13.24 -14.38
N LEU A 149 -24.21 -12.88 -14.21
CA LEU A 149 -24.87 -12.77 -12.91
C LEU A 149 -24.97 -14.12 -12.17
N ASP A 150 -24.89 -15.25 -12.87
CA ASP A 150 -24.94 -16.58 -12.23
C ASP A 150 -23.53 -17.12 -11.91
N LYS A 151 -22.49 -16.43 -12.38
CA LYS A 151 -21.08 -16.85 -12.30
C LYS A 151 -20.16 -15.68 -11.95
N CYS A 152 -20.54 -14.92 -10.93
CA CYS A 152 -19.74 -13.83 -10.40
C CYS A 152 -18.43 -14.37 -9.79
N PRO A 153 -17.26 -13.86 -10.24
CA PRO A 153 -15.98 -14.27 -9.69
C PRO A 153 -15.75 -13.62 -8.33
N LEU A 154 -15.50 -14.45 -7.33
CA LEU A 154 -15.27 -14.09 -5.94
C LEU A 154 -13.90 -14.60 -5.48
N ALA A 155 -13.31 -13.89 -4.51
CA ALA A 155 -12.10 -14.32 -3.83
C ALA A 155 -12.16 -14.08 -2.33
N VAL A 156 -11.54 -14.97 -1.56
CA VAL A 156 -11.28 -14.69 -0.14
C VAL A 156 -10.20 -13.62 -0.04
N SER A 157 -10.43 -12.61 0.80
CA SER A 157 -9.47 -11.54 1.06
C SER A 157 -8.13 -12.13 1.55
N ASP A 158 -7.01 -11.72 0.95
CA ASP A 158 -5.67 -12.21 1.30
C ASP A 158 -5.33 -12.15 2.80
N PRO A 159 -5.59 -11.03 3.52
CA PRO A 159 -5.42 -10.99 4.96
C PRO A 159 -6.22 -12.08 5.69
N VAL A 160 -7.47 -12.31 5.27
CA VAL A 160 -8.33 -13.34 5.88
C VAL A 160 -7.79 -14.73 5.59
N TRP A 161 -7.36 -14.98 4.34
CA TRP A 161 -6.77 -16.26 3.97
C TRP A 161 -5.52 -16.60 4.79
N ALA A 162 -4.62 -15.63 4.99
CA ALA A 162 -3.43 -15.81 5.81
C ALA A 162 -3.78 -16.17 7.26
N VAL A 163 -4.88 -15.60 7.78
CA VAL A 163 -5.38 -15.91 9.13
C VAL A 163 -6.00 -17.31 9.18
N MET A 164 -6.72 -17.73 8.14
CA MET A 164 -7.27 -19.09 8.03
C MET A 164 -6.19 -20.16 7.98
N GLU A 165 -5.11 -19.93 7.22
CA GLU A 165 -3.96 -20.84 7.13
C GLU A 165 -3.27 -21.05 8.48
N GLN A 166 -3.33 -20.07 9.39
CA GLN A 166 -2.73 -20.17 10.73
C GLN A 166 -3.59 -20.97 11.72
N MET A 167 -4.88 -21.17 11.45
CA MET A 167 -5.78 -21.91 12.34
C MET A 167 -6.75 -22.81 11.56
N PRO A 168 -6.24 -23.81 10.82
CA PRO A 168 -7.08 -24.69 10.00
C PRO A 168 -8.09 -25.51 10.81
N GLU A 169 -7.75 -25.83 12.06
CA GLU A 169 -8.62 -26.52 13.03
C GLU A 169 -9.99 -25.84 13.21
N LYS A 170 -10.04 -24.51 13.08
CA LYS A 170 -11.27 -23.72 13.28
C LYS A 170 -12.23 -23.74 12.10
N PHE A 171 -11.78 -24.26 10.95
CA PHE A 171 -12.55 -24.31 9.72
C PHE A 171 -12.73 -25.77 9.28
N PRO A 172 -13.50 -26.58 10.04
CA PRO A 172 -13.71 -27.98 9.70
C PRO A 172 -14.44 -28.10 8.37
N HIS A 173 -14.01 -29.07 7.57
CA HIS A 173 -14.63 -29.40 6.31
C HIS A 173 -15.61 -30.57 6.51
N ASN A 174 -16.90 -30.22 6.54
CA ASN A 174 -18.01 -31.18 6.61
C ASN A 174 -18.70 -31.24 5.23
N PRO A 175 -18.31 -32.17 4.35
CA PRO A 175 -18.81 -32.20 2.98
C PRO A 175 -20.29 -32.59 2.95
N ILE A 176 -21.09 -31.84 2.18
CA ILE A 176 -22.47 -32.21 1.86
C ILE A 176 -22.47 -32.86 0.48
N LEU A 177 -22.78 -34.16 0.43
CA LEU A 177 -22.81 -34.91 -0.81
C LEU A 177 -24.22 -34.95 -1.40
N LYS A 178 -24.37 -34.60 -2.67
CA LYS A 178 -25.58 -34.87 -3.46
C LYS A 178 -25.23 -35.97 -4.47
N GLY A 179 -25.56 -37.21 -4.13
CA GLY A 179 -25.08 -38.38 -4.86
C GLY A 179 -23.59 -38.61 -4.63
N ARG A 180 -22.78 -38.57 -5.70
CA ARG A 180 -21.31 -38.75 -5.63
C ARG A 180 -20.53 -37.42 -5.70
N VAL A 181 -21.23 -36.30 -5.83
CA VAL A 181 -20.61 -34.98 -6.02
C VAL A 181 -20.81 -34.14 -4.77
N GLU A 182 -19.74 -33.55 -4.28
CA GLU A 182 -19.81 -32.59 -3.19
C GLU A 182 -20.46 -31.28 -3.67
N VAL A 183 -21.44 -30.84 -2.92
CA VAL A 183 -22.15 -29.59 -3.19
C VAL A 183 -21.31 -28.42 -2.70
N LYS A 184 -21.12 -27.43 -3.58
CA LYS A 184 -20.48 -26.16 -3.22
C LYS A 184 -21.33 -25.46 -2.13
N PRO A 185 -20.80 -25.24 -0.91
CA PRO A 185 -21.62 -24.85 0.24
C PRO A 185 -22.24 -23.44 0.15
N TRP A 186 -21.76 -22.60 -0.76
CA TRP A 186 -22.30 -21.26 -0.99
C TRP A 186 -23.46 -21.21 -1.99
N ARG A 187 -23.72 -22.29 -2.75
CA ARG A 187 -24.79 -22.31 -3.76
C ARG A 187 -26.15 -22.55 -3.10
N VAL A 188 -27.12 -21.70 -3.41
CA VAL A 188 -28.52 -21.90 -3.01
C VAL A 188 -29.18 -22.86 -4.01
N PRO A 189 -29.78 -23.98 -3.55
CA PRO A 189 -30.57 -24.85 -4.41
C PRO A 189 -31.66 -24.08 -5.15
N TRP A 190 -31.92 -24.42 -6.41
CA TRP A 190 -32.96 -23.78 -7.22
C TRP A 190 -34.36 -23.92 -6.60
N GLU A 191 -34.60 -24.97 -5.80
CA GLU A 191 -35.85 -25.22 -5.08
C GLU A 191 -36.14 -24.18 -3.99
N LEU A 192 -35.12 -23.41 -3.58
CA LEU A 192 -35.20 -22.38 -2.53
C LEU A 192 -35.05 -20.95 -3.10
N ARG A 193 -34.93 -20.79 -4.42
CA ARG A 193 -34.84 -19.48 -5.08
C ARG A 193 -36.21 -18.89 -5.37
#